data_AF-A0A0T7FA54-F1
#
_entry.id   AF-A0A0T7FA54-F1
#
_cell.length_a   1.000
_cell.length_b   1.000
_cell.length_c   1.000
_cell.angle_alpha   90.00
_cell.angle_beta   90.00
_cell.angle_gamma   90.00
#
_symmetry.space_group_name_H-M   'P 1'
#
loop_
_entity.id
_entity.type
_entity.pdbx_description
1 polymer ?
#
loop_
_entity_poly.entity_id
_entity_poly.type
_entity_poly.pdbx_seq_one_letter_code
_entity_poly.pdbx_strand_id
1 'polypeptide(L)'
;MSEAPDGMLDHLWTEVLVFPHISLLSDEQMGAYFQDFDGQWSAQTKRAMRDHGAVGLELNSNWALERQHWTCPGCARSKPEVFRKSSSDILLAKLELHHDHLWEVATRRPAMVAGADWRDILADGAPFVVENIRSLVVRFEDSLICSECNAADGKAKRALQVDPRFSYSAAEIGRFVKPAPNRDHDIDLDCAREIWDEQRPSFERRILLLEMLVDDLVAGHLQRCREGAIPASRPLMSRVGIEETLRSAFWSASRGTQNYGQLSGLRADFLARSVRKDIPQRAKRKTDTRIPTDDEYQAYIPETAPQAWAGAAEDWTCPCCARTKRSSMRMSAKKKWSGAIRNVAQYPILQDDDEIVLRERLFPDFPNEMHLKEMVWVEVCSDCADVIPRIKQIHRDLPDAHLSLDQMKAVLAGIENHMPHEINFDLAWELAKANFRYRYAGEALSAFSNLKSTFKRQMEFAAKYPEARQDVFERLTFELEVERRIDDPQERKEIMTMLKDDDYRLSRKSHPEGAEHEF
;
A
#
# COMPACT_ATOMS: atom_id res chain seq x y z
N MET A 1 -22.24 26.33 15.65
CA MET A 1 -23.33 25.41 16.04
C MET A 1 -24.55 26.27 16.31
N SER A 2 -25.42 26.44 15.30
CA SER A 2 -26.72 27.09 15.49
C SER A 2 -27.65 26.10 16.19
N GLU A 3 -28.38 26.59 17.19
CA GLU A 3 -29.27 25.81 18.05
C GLU A 3 -30.33 25.09 17.23
N ALA A 4 -30.32 23.76 17.30
CA ALA A 4 -31.43 22.93 16.81
C ALA A 4 -32.65 23.14 17.73
N PRO A 5 -33.88 23.02 17.22
CA PRO A 5 -35.08 23.27 18.01
C PRO A 5 -35.14 22.37 19.24
N ASP A 6 -35.31 23.02 20.39
CA ASP A 6 -35.36 22.46 21.73
C ASP A 6 -36.38 21.31 21.79
N GLY A 7 -35.91 20.08 22.01
CA GLY A 7 -36.73 18.86 22.09
C GLY A 7 -36.43 17.77 21.05
N MET A 8 -35.63 18.04 20.01
CA MET A 8 -35.28 17.02 19.00
C MET A 8 -34.01 16.22 19.34
N LEU A 9 -33.26 16.61 20.38
CA LEU A 9 -31.96 16.01 20.73
C LEU A 9 -31.99 15.14 22.01
N ASP A 10 -33.12 15.02 22.70
CA ASP A 10 -33.23 14.31 24.00
C ASP A 10 -32.96 12.79 23.92
N HIS A 11 -32.86 12.25 22.71
CA HIS A 11 -32.55 10.84 22.44
C HIS A 11 -31.14 10.63 21.84
N LEU A 12 -30.33 11.69 21.76
CA LEU A 12 -28.99 11.67 21.17
C LEU A 12 -27.94 11.93 22.25
N TRP A 13 -26.83 11.19 22.18
CA TRP A 13 -25.64 11.43 22.99
C TRP A 13 -24.43 11.42 22.07
N THR A 14 -23.37 12.14 22.45
CA THR A 14 -22.17 12.32 21.63
C THR A 14 -20.92 11.99 22.43
N GLU A 15 -19.94 11.38 21.76
CA GLU A 15 -18.58 11.19 22.26
C GLU A 15 -17.59 11.78 21.26
N VAL A 16 -16.48 12.32 21.76
CA VAL A 16 -15.42 12.91 20.93
C VAL A 16 -14.19 12.03 20.94
N LEU A 17 -13.80 11.54 19.77
CA LEU A 17 -12.58 10.74 19.59
C LEU A 17 -11.46 11.63 19.02
N VAL A 18 -10.29 11.57 19.65
CA VAL A 18 -9.10 12.33 19.23
C VAL A 18 -8.05 11.38 18.70
N PHE A 19 -7.60 11.60 17.47
CA PHE A 19 -6.57 10.81 16.81
C PHE A 19 -5.33 11.67 16.55
N PRO A 20 -4.11 11.17 16.82
CA PRO A 20 -2.91 11.94 16.57
C PRO A 20 -2.59 12.00 15.07
N HIS A 21 -2.09 13.15 14.62
CA HIS A 21 -1.45 13.28 13.31
C HIS A 21 -0.03 12.71 13.37
N ILE A 22 0.11 11.41 13.07
CA ILE A 22 1.34 10.64 13.30
C ILE A 22 2.57 11.27 12.66
N SER A 23 2.44 11.82 11.44
CA SER A 23 3.60 12.39 10.75
C SER A 23 4.14 13.65 11.43
N LEU A 24 3.31 14.34 12.24
CA LEU A 24 3.67 15.56 12.96
C LEU A 24 4.14 15.34 14.40
N LEU A 25 4.02 14.12 14.93
CA LEU A 25 4.42 13.83 16.32
C LEU A 25 5.95 13.94 16.50
N SER A 26 6.41 14.44 17.63
CA SER A 26 7.80 14.26 18.04
C SER A 26 8.08 12.79 18.40
N ASP A 27 9.34 12.38 18.50
CA ASP A 27 9.67 11.02 18.95
C ASP A 27 9.19 10.71 20.38
N GLU A 28 9.16 11.73 21.25
CA GLU A 28 8.62 11.61 22.61
C GLU A 28 7.11 11.38 22.57
N GLN A 29 6.40 12.13 21.72
CA GLN A 29 4.96 11.96 21.52
C GLN A 29 4.63 10.61 20.87
N MET A 30 5.44 10.14 19.91
CA MET A 30 5.33 8.78 19.38
C MET A 30 5.43 7.74 20.50
N GLY A 31 6.38 7.94 21.42
CA GLY A 31 6.54 7.12 22.63
C GLY A 31 5.32 7.09 23.53
N ALA A 32 4.65 8.24 23.71
CA ALA A 32 3.46 8.34 24.55
C ALA A 32 2.23 7.69 23.90
N TYR A 33 1.97 7.95 22.61
CA TYR A 33 0.79 7.42 21.90
C TYR A 33 0.92 5.94 21.53
N PHE A 34 2.14 5.45 21.30
CA PHE A 34 2.40 4.08 20.84
C PHE A 34 3.31 3.32 21.80
N GLN A 35 3.09 3.48 23.11
CA GLN A 35 3.94 2.91 24.17
C GLN A 35 4.21 1.41 24.03
N ASP A 36 3.27 0.66 23.46
CA ASP A 36 3.40 -0.79 23.29
C ASP A 36 4.21 -1.19 22.07
N PHE A 37 4.53 -0.29 21.14
CA PHE A 37 5.18 -0.61 19.87
C PHE A 37 6.65 -0.16 19.84
N ASP A 38 7.46 -0.81 19.01
CA ASP A 38 8.87 -0.47 18.86
C ASP A 38 9.13 0.22 17.51
N GLY A 39 10.17 1.03 17.40
CA GLY A 39 10.53 1.75 16.19
C GLY A 39 11.79 2.58 16.41
N GLN A 40 12.31 3.21 15.35
CA GLN A 40 13.51 4.05 15.47
C GLN A 40 13.37 5.18 16.52
N TRP A 41 12.15 5.64 16.78
CA TRP A 41 11.83 6.67 17.77
C TRP A 41 11.85 6.16 19.21
N SER A 42 11.73 4.85 19.43
CA SER A 42 11.51 4.26 20.76
C SER A 42 12.75 4.34 21.64
N ALA A 43 12.54 4.37 22.96
CA ALA A 43 13.62 4.34 23.94
C ALA A 43 14.41 3.03 23.89
N GLN A 44 13.75 1.90 23.61
CA GLN A 44 14.38 0.58 23.49
C GLN A 44 15.36 0.54 22.32
N THR A 45 14.92 0.95 21.13
CA THR A 45 15.77 0.95 19.93
C THR A 45 16.93 1.94 20.07
N LYS A 46 16.67 3.15 20.59
CA LYS A 46 17.71 4.16 20.84
C LYS A 46 18.76 3.68 21.85
N ARG A 47 18.34 2.91 22.87
CA ARG A 47 19.25 2.29 23.83
C ARG A 47 20.11 1.21 23.17
N ALA A 48 19.50 0.29 22.42
CA ALA A 48 20.22 -0.76 21.71
C ALA A 48 21.27 -0.20 20.73
N MET A 49 20.95 0.88 20.01
CA MET A 49 21.91 1.58 19.14
C MET A 49 23.16 2.06 19.90
N ARG A 50 22.98 2.63 21.11
CA ARG A 50 24.09 3.07 21.97
C ARG A 50 24.88 1.89 22.52
N ASP A 51 24.19 0.89 23.08
CA ASP A 51 24.82 -0.25 23.76
C ASP A 51 25.66 -1.10 22.78
N HIS A 52 25.23 -1.20 21.52
CA HIS A 52 25.98 -1.89 20.47
C HIS A 52 27.00 -0.99 19.73
N GLY A 53 27.00 0.33 19.97
CA GLY A 53 27.83 1.29 19.24
C GLY A 53 27.62 1.19 17.72
N ALA A 54 26.36 1.09 17.28
CA ALA A 54 26.00 0.99 15.88
C ALA A 54 25.89 2.38 15.23
N VAL A 55 26.32 2.51 13.97
CA VAL A 55 26.29 3.77 13.21
C VAL A 55 25.07 3.90 12.30
N GLY A 56 24.35 2.79 12.11
CA GLY A 56 23.11 2.76 11.33
C GLY A 56 22.12 1.72 11.87
N LEU A 57 20.90 1.76 11.37
CA LEU A 57 19.77 0.95 11.81
C LEU A 57 19.00 0.33 10.64
N GLU A 58 18.63 -0.94 10.76
CA GLU A 58 17.69 -1.60 9.86
C GLU A 58 16.57 -2.29 10.64
N LEU A 59 15.35 -1.75 10.51
CA LEU A 59 14.10 -2.26 11.08
C LEU A 59 13.08 -2.52 9.97
N ASN A 60 12.35 -3.64 10.05
CA ASN A 60 11.27 -3.94 9.12
C ASN A 60 9.88 -3.60 9.71
N SER A 61 8.83 -3.70 8.88
CA SER A 61 7.46 -3.38 9.29
C SER A 61 6.94 -4.28 10.41
N ASN A 62 7.32 -5.56 10.39
CA ASN A 62 6.88 -6.51 11.42
C ASN A 62 7.47 -6.18 12.78
N TRP A 63 8.73 -5.72 12.84
CA TRP A 63 9.31 -5.18 14.06
C TRP A 63 8.47 -4.04 14.62
N ALA A 64 8.10 -3.09 13.74
CA ALA A 64 7.39 -1.89 14.14
C ALA A 64 5.94 -2.14 14.58
N LEU A 65 5.24 -3.04 13.89
CA LEU A 65 3.84 -3.36 14.14
C LEU A 65 3.64 -4.38 15.27
N GLU A 66 4.71 -4.97 15.77
CA GLU A 66 4.66 -5.89 16.90
C GLU A 66 5.01 -5.19 18.21
N ARG A 67 4.49 -5.70 19.32
CA ARG A 67 4.68 -5.09 20.64
C ARG A 67 6.13 -5.15 21.12
N GLN A 68 6.53 -4.24 22.01
CA GLN A 68 7.89 -4.16 22.56
C GLN A 68 8.25 -5.41 23.39
N HIS A 69 7.26 -6.00 24.07
CA HIS A 69 7.41 -7.18 24.91
C HIS A 69 7.26 -8.51 24.15
N TRP A 70 7.28 -8.48 22.82
CA TRP A 70 7.23 -9.70 22.02
C TRP A 70 8.47 -10.56 22.25
N THR A 71 8.23 -11.87 22.28
CA THR A 71 9.24 -12.91 22.42
C THR A 71 9.09 -13.90 21.27
N CYS A 72 10.22 -14.30 20.69
CA CYS A 72 10.24 -15.25 19.58
C CYS A 72 9.69 -16.61 20.03
N PRO A 73 8.62 -17.15 19.41
CA PRO A 73 8.09 -18.46 19.78
C PRO A 73 9.02 -19.61 19.40
N GLY A 74 10.02 -19.37 18.54
CA GLY A 74 11.07 -20.35 18.25
C GLY A 74 12.17 -20.34 19.29
N CYS A 75 12.92 -19.25 19.42
CA CYS A 75 14.13 -19.22 20.25
C CYS A 75 13.97 -18.57 21.62
N ALA A 76 12.75 -18.16 22.00
CA ALA A 76 12.42 -17.48 23.25
C ALA A 76 13.16 -16.17 23.54
N ARG A 77 13.92 -15.63 22.56
CA ARG A 77 14.54 -14.30 22.69
C ARG A 77 13.50 -13.20 22.62
N SER A 78 13.60 -12.25 23.53
CA SER A 78 12.89 -10.98 23.50
C SER A 78 13.45 -10.05 22.41
N LYS A 79 12.72 -8.98 22.05
CA LYS A 79 13.22 -7.96 21.10
C LYS A 79 14.62 -7.43 21.46
N PRO A 80 14.92 -7.00 22.71
CA PRO A 80 16.27 -6.58 23.09
C PRO A 80 17.38 -7.58 22.77
N GLU A 81 17.08 -8.89 22.86
CA GLU A 81 18.04 -9.97 22.60
C GLU A 81 18.15 -10.34 21.11
N VAL A 82 17.21 -9.87 20.27
CA VAL A 82 17.24 -10.08 18.81
C VAL A 82 18.12 -9.05 18.10
N PHE A 83 18.26 -7.83 18.65
CA PHE A 83 19.13 -6.81 18.06
C PHE A 83 20.53 -7.36 17.78
N ARG A 84 21.04 -7.21 16.56
CA ARG A 84 22.36 -7.71 16.21
C ARG A 84 23.12 -6.71 15.37
N LYS A 85 24.35 -6.42 15.76
CA LYS A 85 25.24 -5.58 14.96
C LYS A 85 25.81 -6.39 13.81
N SER A 86 25.66 -5.87 12.59
CA SER A 86 26.28 -6.43 11.38
C SER A 86 27.76 -6.05 11.29
N SER A 87 28.49 -6.69 10.38
CA SER A 87 29.89 -6.36 10.07
C SER A 87 30.08 -4.97 9.44
N SER A 88 29.00 -4.31 9.04
CA SER A 88 29.01 -2.94 8.49
C SER A 88 28.53 -1.90 9.52
N ASP A 89 28.64 -2.24 10.81
CA ASP A 89 28.26 -1.40 11.94
C ASP A 89 26.78 -0.97 11.99
N ILE A 90 25.91 -1.63 11.23
CA ILE A 90 24.46 -1.41 11.24
C ILE A 90 23.81 -2.36 12.25
N LEU A 91 22.94 -1.83 13.11
CA LEU A 91 22.09 -2.61 14.00
C LEU A 91 20.90 -3.18 13.23
N LEU A 92 20.77 -4.50 13.23
CA LEU A 92 19.70 -5.22 12.56
C LEU A 92 18.65 -5.65 13.59
N ALA A 93 17.38 -5.42 13.28
CA ALA A 93 16.26 -5.98 14.02
C ALA A 93 15.08 -6.23 13.05
N LYS A 94 14.85 -7.51 12.73
CA LYS A 94 13.82 -7.92 11.77
C LYS A 94 13.03 -9.09 12.33
N LEU A 95 11.71 -9.00 12.20
CA LEU A 95 10.80 -10.10 12.47
C LEU A 95 10.24 -10.62 11.14
N GLU A 96 10.22 -11.93 10.96
CA GLU A 96 9.78 -12.59 9.74
C GLU A 96 8.47 -13.33 10.02
N LEU A 97 7.50 -13.18 9.12
CA LEU A 97 6.31 -14.03 9.14
C LEU A 97 6.72 -15.38 8.54
N HIS A 98 6.79 -16.40 9.38
CA HIS A 98 7.22 -17.73 9.00
C HIS A 98 6.02 -18.63 8.76
N HIS A 99 5.87 -19.06 7.51
CA HIS A 99 4.78 -19.91 7.05
C HIS A 99 5.29 -21.28 6.60
N ASP A 100 4.39 -22.27 6.58
CA ASP A 100 4.68 -23.55 5.95
C ASP A 100 4.77 -23.36 4.44
N HIS A 101 5.87 -23.83 3.81
CA HIS A 101 6.04 -23.74 2.37
C HIS A 101 4.97 -24.50 1.58
N LEU A 102 4.25 -25.46 2.18
CA LEU A 102 3.05 -26.07 1.58
C LEU A 102 1.98 -25.04 1.23
N TRP A 103 1.91 -23.92 1.95
CA TRP A 103 1.06 -22.78 1.63
C TRP A 103 1.33 -22.23 0.22
N GLU A 104 2.61 -22.06 -0.13
CA GLU A 104 3.03 -21.57 -1.45
C GLU A 104 2.75 -22.60 -2.53
N VAL A 105 3.00 -23.87 -2.24
CA VAL A 105 2.72 -24.98 -3.17
C VAL A 105 1.24 -25.02 -3.48
N ALA A 106 0.38 -24.98 -2.46
CA ALA A 106 -1.08 -24.97 -2.61
C ALA A 106 -1.57 -23.76 -3.41
N THR A 107 -0.94 -22.60 -3.22
CA THR A 107 -1.27 -21.38 -3.97
C THR A 107 -0.91 -21.47 -5.45
N ARG A 108 0.21 -22.10 -5.79
CA ARG A 108 0.72 -22.18 -7.18
C ARG A 108 0.15 -23.37 -7.95
N ARG A 109 -0.18 -24.47 -7.27
CA ARG A 109 -0.56 -25.74 -7.91
C ARG A 109 -1.77 -25.62 -8.87
N PRO A 110 -2.88 -24.91 -8.56
CA PRO A 110 -3.99 -24.76 -9.50
C PRO A 110 -3.55 -24.18 -10.85
N ALA A 111 -2.66 -23.18 -10.84
CA ALA A 111 -2.13 -22.59 -12.06
C ALA A 111 -1.23 -23.55 -12.85
N MET A 112 -0.53 -24.46 -12.17
CA MET A 112 0.30 -25.48 -12.81
C MET A 112 -0.54 -26.59 -13.48
N VAL A 113 -1.70 -26.91 -12.92
CA VAL A 113 -2.57 -28.00 -13.42
C VAL A 113 -3.56 -27.49 -14.47
N ALA A 114 -4.18 -26.33 -14.24
CA ALA A 114 -5.25 -25.78 -15.07
C ALA A 114 -4.85 -24.54 -15.90
N GLY A 115 -3.60 -24.09 -15.81
CA GLY A 115 -3.09 -22.92 -16.53
C GLY A 115 -3.18 -21.60 -15.75
N ALA A 116 -2.54 -20.54 -16.25
CA ALA A 116 -2.47 -19.24 -15.57
C ALA A 116 -3.86 -18.62 -15.30
N ASP A 117 -4.82 -18.89 -16.21
CA ASP A 117 -6.17 -18.36 -16.19
C ASP A 117 -7.16 -19.29 -15.45
N TRP A 118 -6.67 -20.22 -14.63
CA TRP A 118 -7.51 -21.18 -13.90
C TRP A 118 -8.65 -20.54 -13.10
N ARG A 119 -8.47 -19.29 -12.64
CA ARG A 119 -9.49 -18.54 -11.89
C ARG A 119 -10.69 -18.16 -12.75
N ASP A 120 -10.47 -17.96 -14.05
CA ASP A 120 -11.51 -17.61 -15.01
C ASP A 120 -12.19 -18.88 -15.58
N ILE A 121 -11.45 -20.00 -15.58
CA ILE A 121 -11.93 -21.31 -16.06
C ILE A 121 -12.79 -22.02 -14.99
N LEU A 122 -12.42 -21.92 -13.71
CA LEU A 122 -13.14 -22.57 -12.63
C LEU A 122 -14.29 -21.70 -12.12
N ALA A 123 -15.39 -22.36 -11.73
CA ALA A 123 -16.62 -21.69 -11.28
C ALA A 123 -16.42 -20.71 -10.12
N ASP A 124 -17.37 -19.78 -9.98
CA ASP A 124 -17.40 -18.75 -8.94
C ASP A 124 -17.16 -19.34 -7.55
N GLY A 125 -16.02 -18.97 -6.96
CA GLY A 125 -15.65 -19.37 -5.62
C GLY A 125 -14.46 -20.33 -5.50
N ALA A 126 -13.89 -20.80 -6.61
CA ALA A 126 -12.67 -21.61 -6.59
C ALA A 126 -11.52 -21.01 -5.74
N PRO A 127 -11.26 -19.68 -5.73
CA PRO A 127 -10.25 -19.09 -4.85
C PRO A 127 -10.49 -19.35 -3.35
N PHE A 128 -11.75 -19.41 -2.91
CA PHE A 128 -12.09 -19.70 -1.52
C PHE A 128 -11.92 -21.19 -1.20
N VAL A 129 -12.14 -22.08 -2.17
CA VAL A 129 -11.87 -23.51 -1.98
C VAL A 129 -10.37 -23.74 -1.86
N VAL A 130 -9.55 -23.07 -2.69
CA VAL A 130 -8.08 -23.11 -2.57
C VAL A 130 -7.62 -22.65 -1.19
N GLU A 131 -8.23 -21.61 -0.64
CA GLU A 131 -7.95 -21.15 0.73
C GLU A 131 -8.23 -22.24 1.77
N ASN A 132 -9.35 -22.98 1.66
CA ASN A 132 -9.63 -24.10 2.55
C ASN A 132 -8.66 -25.28 2.34
N ILE A 133 -8.32 -25.61 1.09
CA ILE A 133 -7.31 -26.64 0.77
C ILE A 133 -5.99 -26.27 1.46
N ARG A 134 -5.57 -25.01 1.36
CA ARG A 134 -4.36 -24.49 2.00
C ARG A 134 -4.37 -24.72 3.50
N SER A 135 -5.43 -24.29 4.20
CA SER A 135 -5.57 -24.51 5.65
C SER A 135 -5.59 -25.98 6.04
N LEU A 136 -6.09 -26.88 5.19
CA LEU A 136 -6.11 -28.32 5.46
C LEU A 136 -4.73 -28.99 5.31
N VAL A 137 -3.89 -28.50 4.38
CA VAL A 137 -2.64 -29.19 4.03
C VAL A 137 -1.41 -28.64 4.76
N VAL A 138 -1.44 -27.40 5.28
CA VAL A 138 -0.32 -26.86 6.06
C VAL A 138 -0.13 -27.64 7.37
N ARG A 139 1.11 -27.69 7.86
CA ARG A 139 1.48 -28.33 9.14
C ARG A 139 1.27 -27.40 10.33
N PHE A 140 1.41 -26.10 10.11
CA PHE A 140 1.32 -25.06 11.15
C PHE A 140 0.85 -23.74 10.53
N GLU A 141 0.22 -22.91 11.36
CA GLU A 141 -0.19 -21.55 11.02
C GLU A 141 1.01 -20.61 10.96
N ASP A 142 0.87 -19.50 10.24
CA ASP A 142 1.90 -18.46 10.15
C ASP A 142 2.30 -17.97 11.56
N SER A 143 3.61 -17.96 11.82
CA SER A 143 4.15 -17.54 13.10
C SER A 143 5.16 -16.42 12.89
N LEU A 144 5.01 -15.31 13.63
CA LEU A 144 6.03 -14.28 13.65
C LEU A 144 7.25 -14.80 14.44
N ILE A 145 8.43 -14.80 13.82
CA ILE A 145 9.70 -15.25 14.43
C ILE A 145 10.83 -14.24 14.17
N CYS A 146 11.94 -14.36 14.88
CA CYS A 146 13.13 -13.53 14.59
C CYS A 146 13.81 -13.95 13.29
N SER A 147 14.55 -13.02 12.65
CA SER A 147 15.29 -13.28 11.42
C SER A 147 16.27 -14.46 11.53
N GLU A 148 16.85 -14.70 12.71
CA GLU A 148 17.80 -15.78 12.91
C GLU A 148 17.11 -17.14 12.97
N CYS A 149 15.90 -17.24 13.54
CA CYS A 149 15.10 -18.48 13.49
C CYS A 149 14.70 -18.80 12.04
N ASN A 150 14.24 -17.79 11.29
CA ASN A 150 13.91 -17.96 9.87
C ASN A 150 15.14 -18.40 9.05
N ALA A 151 16.30 -17.81 9.32
CA ALA A 151 17.56 -18.22 8.70
C ALA A 151 17.99 -19.64 9.11
N ALA A 152 17.69 -20.05 10.36
CA ALA A 152 18.03 -21.37 10.87
C ALA A 152 17.24 -22.49 10.17
N ASP A 153 15.93 -22.30 9.94
CA ASP A 153 15.13 -23.19 9.10
C ASP A 153 15.80 -23.38 7.73
N GLY A 154 16.05 -22.30 6.99
CA GLY A 154 16.70 -22.38 5.68
C GLY A 154 18.09 -23.02 5.69
N LYS A 155 18.90 -22.77 6.73
CA LYS A 155 20.24 -23.39 6.90
C LYS A 155 20.14 -24.89 7.15
N ALA A 156 19.27 -25.32 8.07
CA ALA A 156 19.02 -26.73 8.36
C ALA A 156 18.55 -27.47 7.11
N LYS A 157 17.56 -26.91 6.38
CA LYS A 157 17.03 -27.53 5.15
C LYS A 157 18.12 -27.77 4.10
N ARG A 158 18.98 -26.77 3.86
CA ARG A 158 20.09 -26.88 2.90
C ARG A 158 21.15 -27.89 3.34
N ALA A 159 21.54 -27.89 4.61
CA ALA A 159 22.55 -28.80 5.13
C ALA A 159 22.07 -30.26 5.10
N LEU A 160 20.78 -30.47 5.38
CA LEU A 160 20.18 -31.79 5.47
C LEU A 160 19.61 -32.32 4.14
N GLN A 161 19.57 -31.48 3.10
CA GLN A 161 18.97 -31.78 1.78
C GLN A 161 17.51 -32.26 1.89
N VAL A 162 16.73 -31.65 2.78
CA VAL A 162 15.29 -31.96 2.89
C VAL A 162 14.53 -31.39 1.70
N ASP A 163 13.31 -31.89 1.49
CA ASP A 163 12.43 -31.38 0.44
C ASP A 163 12.24 -29.84 0.57
N PRO A 164 12.47 -29.05 -0.50
CA PRO A 164 12.33 -27.59 -0.43
C PRO A 164 10.94 -27.07 -0.03
N ARG A 165 9.91 -27.92 -0.17
CA ARG A 165 8.51 -27.62 0.20
C ARG A 165 8.25 -27.87 1.69
N PHE A 166 9.19 -28.43 2.42
CA PHE A 166 9.10 -28.59 3.87
C PHE A 166 9.56 -27.33 4.61
N SER A 167 8.97 -27.08 5.77
CA SER A 167 9.42 -26.07 6.74
C SER A 167 9.29 -26.64 8.15
N TYR A 168 10.24 -26.30 9.02
CA TYR A 168 10.14 -26.54 10.46
C TYR A 168 9.19 -25.52 11.09
N SER A 169 8.28 -25.93 11.97
CA SER A 169 7.46 -24.99 12.76
C SER A 169 8.33 -24.18 13.73
N ALA A 170 7.81 -23.07 14.27
CA ALA A 170 8.55 -22.28 15.27
C ALA A 170 9.03 -23.13 16.46
N ALA A 171 8.15 -23.98 17.01
CA ALA A 171 8.50 -24.89 18.11
C ALA A 171 9.58 -25.92 17.73
N GLU A 172 9.56 -26.41 16.48
CA GLU A 172 10.59 -27.31 15.96
C GLU A 172 11.93 -26.60 15.81
N ILE A 173 11.93 -25.37 15.29
CA ILE A 173 13.13 -24.52 15.22
C ILE A 173 13.73 -24.34 16.62
N GLY A 174 12.89 -24.09 17.62
CA GLY A 174 13.30 -23.95 19.02
C GLY A 174 14.05 -25.15 19.60
N ARG A 175 13.80 -26.37 19.10
CA ARG A 175 14.47 -27.59 19.56
C ARG A 175 15.91 -27.68 19.07
N PHE A 176 16.20 -27.20 17.87
CA PHE A 176 17.52 -27.38 17.25
C PHE A 176 18.37 -26.10 17.21
N VAL A 177 17.82 -24.93 17.51
CA VAL A 177 18.64 -23.71 17.62
C VAL A 177 19.24 -23.58 19.00
N LYS A 178 20.48 -23.09 19.07
CA LYS A 178 21.16 -22.71 20.31
C LYS A 178 21.18 -21.18 20.36
N PRO A 179 20.20 -20.54 21.02
CA PRO A 179 20.10 -19.09 21.01
C PRO A 179 21.15 -18.44 21.90
N ALA A 180 21.70 -17.33 21.41
CA ALA A 180 22.47 -16.39 22.19
C ALA A 180 21.92 -14.98 21.95
N PRO A 181 21.89 -14.11 22.99
CA PRO A 181 21.55 -12.71 22.80
C PRO A 181 22.46 -12.06 21.76
N ASN A 182 21.84 -11.26 20.89
CA ASN A 182 22.49 -10.38 19.94
C ASN A 182 23.46 -11.05 18.94
N ARG A 183 23.25 -12.34 18.67
CA ARG A 183 24.08 -13.17 17.79
C ARG A 183 23.22 -14.07 16.89
N ASP A 184 23.83 -14.60 15.84
CA ASP A 184 23.21 -15.63 15.00
C ASP A 184 23.05 -16.94 15.80
N HIS A 185 22.05 -17.76 15.42
CA HIS A 185 21.87 -19.08 16.00
C HIS A 185 22.91 -20.07 15.48
N ASP A 186 23.49 -20.83 16.42
CA ASP A 186 24.08 -22.14 16.10
C ASP A 186 22.95 -23.17 15.95
N ILE A 187 23.17 -24.18 15.11
CA ILE A 187 22.17 -25.17 14.73
C ILE A 187 22.67 -26.57 15.07
N ASP A 188 21.83 -27.33 15.77
CA ASP A 188 21.99 -28.75 16.03
C ASP A 188 21.43 -29.57 14.86
N LEU A 189 22.30 -29.95 13.93
CA LEU A 189 21.90 -30.63 12.70
C LEU A 189 21.34 -32.04 12.95
N ASP A 190 21.79 -32.71 14.01
CA ASP A 190 21.30 -34.05 14.37
C ASP A 190 19.87 -33.94 14.91
N CYS A 191 19.60 -32.98 15.80
CA CYS A 191 18.24 -32.72 16.27
C CYS A 191 17.29 -32.32 15.12
N ALA A 192 17.75 -31.46 14.20
CA ALA A 192 16.97 -31.09 13.02
C ALA A 192 16.68 -32.31 12.11
N ARG A 193 17.64 -33.23 11.95
CA ARG A 193 17.48 -34.49 11.21
C ARG A 193 16.39 -35.36 11.84
N GLU A 194 16.45 -35.56 13.16
CA GLU A 194 15.48 -36.35 13.90
C GLU A 194 14.05 -35.81 13.72
N ILE A 195 13.88 -34.48 13.80
CA ILE A 195 12.59 -33.83 13.55
C ILE A 195 12.13 -34.08 12.11
N TRP A 196 13.01 -33.92 11.12
CA TRP A 196 12.64 -34.21 9.73
C TRP A 196 12.19 -35.65 9.56
N ASP A 197 12.95 -36.61 10.08
CA ASP A 197 12.62 -38.04 9.93
C ASP A 197 11.30 -38.39 10.63
N GLU A 198 11.02 -37.78 11.79
CA GLU A 198 9.74 -37.89 12.49
C GLU A 198 8.56 -37.32 11.65
N GLN A 199 8.77 -36.18 11.00
CA GLN A 199 7.71 -35.43 10.33
C GLN A 199 7.50 -35.84 8.86
N ARG A 200 8.51 -36.46 8.23
CA ARG A 200 8.51 -36.84 6.82
C ARG A 200 7.26 -37.64 6.40
N PRO A 201 6.82 -38.69 7.12
CA PRO A 201 5.62 -39.44 6.71
C PRO A 201 4.35 -38.59 6.69
N SER A 202 4.23 -37.65 7.63
CA SER A 202 3.09 -36.74 7.76
C SER A 202 3.11 -35.64 6.69
N PHE A 203 4.31 -35.19 6.31
CA PHE A 203 4.54 -34.26 5.21
C PHE A 203 4.23 -34.87 3.84
N GLU A 204 4.72 -36.09 3.57
CA GLU A 204 4.45 -36.80 2.32
C GLU A 204 2.95 -37.04 2.10
N ARG A 205 2.20 -37.38 3.16
CA ARG A 205 0.74 -37.49 3.10
C ARG A 205 0.04 -36.18 2.77
N ARG A 206 0.54 -35.05 3.28
CA ARG A 206 -0.01 -33.72 2.98
C ARG A 206 0.21 -33.32 1.52
N ILE A 207 1.35 -33.69 0.94
CA ILE A 207 1.60 -33.51 -0.50
C ILE A 207 0.58 -34.30 -1.32
N LEU A 208 0.37 -35.58 -1.00
CA LEU A 208 -0.62 -36.41 -1.70
C LEU A 208 -2.05 -35.86 -1.53
N LEU A 209 -2.41 -35.42 -0.32
CA LEU A 209 -3.69 -34.79 -0.06
C LEU A 209 -3.87 -33.51 -0.87
N LEU A 210 -2.83 -32.66 -0.94
CA LEU A 210 -2.84 -31.44 -1.73
C LEU A 210 -3.07 -31.74 -3.22
N GLU A 211 -2.33 -32.71 -3.77
CA GLU A 211 -2.48 -33.12 -5.17
C GLU A 211 -3.90 -33.59 -5.46
N MET A 212 -4.42 -34.50 -4.63
CA MET A 212 -5.80 -35.00 -4.74
C MET A 212 -6.84 -33.87 -4.67
N LEU A 213 -6.74 -32.97 -3.69
CA LEU A 213 -7.71 -31.88 -3.52
C LEU A 213 -7.67 -30.85 -4.65
N VAL A 214 -6.48 -30.55 -5.19
CA VAL A 214 -6.38 -29.64 -6.33
C VAL A 214 -6.92 -30.30 -7.60
N ASP A 215 -6.65 -31.59 -7.81
CA ASP A 215 -7.20 -32.33 -8.94
C ASP A 215 -8.73 -32.41 -8.86
N ASP A 216 -9.31 -32.66 -7.68
CA ASP A 216 -10.76 -32.63 -7.45
C ASP A 216 -11.37 -31.24 -7.61
N LEU A 217 -10.64 -30.18 -7.23
CA LEU A 217 -11.06 -28.80 -7.49
C LEU A 217 -11.14 -28.53 -9.00
N VAL A 218 -10.11 -28.92 -9.77
CA VAL A 218 -10.05 -28.73 -11.22
C VAL A 218 -11.11 -29.56 -11.93
N ALA A 219 -11.41 -30.77 -11.43
CA ALA A 219 -12.51 -31.60 -11.89
C ALA A 219 -13.90 -31.06 -11.49
N GLY A 220 -13.97 -30.02 -10.65
CA GLY A 220 -15.22 -29.41 -10.20
C GLY A 220 -15.91 -30.13 -9.03
N HIS A 221 -15.31 -31.19 -8.47
CA HIS A 221 -15.90 -31.97 -7.38
C HIS A 221 -15.99 -31.20 -6.05
N LEU A 222 -15.19 -30.13 -5.89
CA LEU A 222 -15.18 -29.30 -4.68
C LEU A 222 -15.94 -27.97 -4.84
N GLN A 223 -16.73 -27.82 -5.90
CA GLN A 223 -17.53 -26.60 -6.10
C GLN A 223 -18.63 -26.48 -5.04
N ARG A 224 -18.84 -25.25 -4.55
CA ARG A 224 -19.88 -24.91 -3.58
C ARG A 224 -21.02 -24.19 -4.29
N CYS A 225 -22.27 -24.59 -4.04
CA CYS A 225 -23.42 -23.77 -4.41
C CYS A 225 -23.45 -22.51 -3.54
N ARG A 226 -23.42 -21.33 -4.15
CA ARG A 226 -23.37 -20.03 -3.46
C ARG A 226 -24.69 -19.26 -3.49
N GLU A 227 -25.76 -19.88 -3.99
CA GLU A 227 -27.08 -19.27 -3.99
C GLU A 227 -27.49 -18.88 -2.56
N GLY A 228 -27.77 -17.59 -2.36
CA GLY A 228 -28.15 -17.05 -1.05
C GLY A 228 -27.00 -16.92 -0.03
N ALA A 229 -25.73 -17.07 -0.43
CA ALA A 229 -24.60 -16.96 0.49
C ALA A 229 -24.51 -15.55 1.11
N ILE A 230 -24.45 -15.50 2.44
CA ILE A 230 -24.21 -14.24 3.18
C ILE A 230 -22.72 -13.89 3.08
N PRO A 231 -22.35 -12.65 2.73
CA PRO A 231 -20.95 -12.23 2.72
C PRO A 231 -20.28 -12.46 4.07
N ALA A 232 -19.17 -13.21 4.08
CA ALA A 232 -18.43 -13.53 5.31
C ALA A 232 -17.92 -12.28 6.05
N SER A 233 -17.67 -11.18 5.31
CA SER A 233 -17.26 -9.89 5.85
C SER A 233 -18.36 -9.13 6.61
N ARG A 234 -19.62 -9.59 6.52
CA ARG A 234 -20.76 -8.94 7.20
C ARG A 234 -21.72 -9.99 7.75
N PRO A 235 -21.31 -10.71 8.83
CA PRO A 235 -22.18 -11.68 9.50
C PRO A 235 -23.51 -11.03 9.86
N LEU A 236 -24.61 -11.78 9.74
CA LEU A 236 -25.95 -11.23 10.00
C LEU A 236 -26.06 -10.62 11.41
N MET A 237 -25.43 -11.27 12.39
CA MET A 237 -25.40 -10.84 13.79
C MET A 237 -24.64 -9.52 14.02
N SER A 238 -23.80 -9.10 13.08
CA SER A 238 -22.99 -7.88 13.16
C SER A 238 -23.61 -6.70 12.40
N ARG A 239 -24.79 -6.88 11.78
CA ARG A 239 -25.43 -5.82 10.97
C ARG A 239 -26.00 -4.67 11.80
N VAL A 240 -26.29 -4.91 13.08
CA VAL A 240 -26.73 -3.89 14.04
C VAL A 240 -26.04 -4.18 15.37
N GLY A 241 -24.99 -3.44 15.67
CA GLY A 241 -24.17 -3.60 16.88
C GLY A 241 -23.22 -2.43 17.07
N ILE A 242 -22.51 -2.39 18.20
CA ILE A 242 -21.63 -1.28 18.58
C ILE A 242 -20.59 -1.00 17.49
N GLU A 243 -19.87 -2.03 17.04
CA GLU A 243 -18.83 -1.88 16.01
C GLU A 243 -19.36 -1.31 14.69
N GLU A 244 -20.48 -1.83 14.19
CA GLU A 244 -21.06 -1.36 12.93
C GLU A 244 -21.62 0.06 13.06
N THR A 245 -22.27 0.36 14.18
CA THR A 245 -22.83 1.69 14.45
C THR A 245 -21.74 2.73 14.55
N LEU A 246 -20.69 2.47 15.35
CA LEU A 246 -19.54 3.35 15.48
C LEU A 246 -18.80 3.48 14.14
N ARG A 247 -18.54 2.37 13.44
CA ARG A 247 -17.89 2.40 12.12
C ARG A 247 -18.69 3.22 11.13
N SER A 248 -20.00 3.03 11.04
CA SER A 248 -20.88 3.74 10.11
C SER A 248 -20.98 5.23 10.46
N ALA A 249 -21.18 5.57 11.74
CA ALA A 249 -21.24 6.96 12.20
C ALA A 249 -19.92 7.68 11.91
N PHE A 250 -18.80 7.02 12.21
CA PHE A 250 -17.47 7.55 11.94
C PHE A 250 -17.20 7.71 10.45
N TRP A 251 -17.60 6.75 9.62
CA TRP A 251 -17.44 6.85 8.16
C TRP A 251 -18.26 8.01 7.61
N SER A 252 -19.51 8.16 8.02
CA SER A 252 -20.36 9.30 7.61
C SER A 252 -19.73 10.62 8.05
N ALA A 253 -19.31 10.74 9.31
CA ALA A 253 -18.71 11.96 9.84
C ALA A 253 -17.35 12.34 9.20
N SER A 254 -16.56 11.36 8.75
CA SER A 254 -15.22 11.60 8.19
C SER A 254 -15.18 11.62 6.66
N ARG A 255 -16.18 11.05 5.98
CA ARG A 255 -16.16 10.89 4.51
C ARG A 255 -16.11 12.24 3.80
N GLY A 256 -15.13 12.40 2.92
CA GLY A 256 -14.94 13.65 2.18
C GLY A 256 -14.35 14.78 3.03
N THR A 257 -13.66 14.44 4.12
CA THR A 257 -12.84 15.35 4.92
C THR A 257 -11.38 14.91 4.90
N GLN A 258 -10.47 15.81 5.26
CA GLN A 258 -9.05 15.50 5.43
C GLN A 258 -8.81 14.39 6.48
N ASN A 259 -9.66 14.30 7.49
CA ASN A 259 -9.50 13.33 8.58
C ASN A 259 -9.55 11.89 8.06
N TYR A 260 -10.43 11.60 7.09
CA TYR A 260 -10.51 10.27 6.48
C TYR A 260 -9.19 9.85 5.82
N GLY A 261 -8.53 10.76 5.12
CA GLY A 261 -7.20 10.55 4.54
C GLY A 261 -6.14 10.24 5.58
N GLN A 262 -6.11 11.01 6.67
CA GLN A 262 -5.19 10.78 7.79
C GLN A 262 -5.41 9.40 8.46
N LEU A 263 -6.66 9.00 8.65
CA LEU A 263 -7.00 7.71 9.27
C LEU A 263 -6.70 6.52 8.37
N SER A 264 -7.06 6.61 7.09
CA SER A 264 -6.75 5.57 6.11
C SER A 264 -5.24 5.41 5.88
N GLY A 265 -4.48 6.50 6.00
CA GLY A 265 -3.02 6.54 5.92
C GLY A 265 -2.28 6.23 7.22
N LEU A 266 -2.98 6.05 8.35
CA LEU A 266 -2.37 5.96 9.69
C LEU A 266 -1.28 4.90 9.77
N ARG A 267 -1.52 3.70 9.21
CA ARG A 267 -0.51 2.62 9.17
C ARG A 267 0.73 3.02 8.38
N ALA A 268 0.55 3.69 7.24
CA ALA A 268 1.66 4.11 6.40
C ALA A 268 2.50 5.18 7.10
N ASP A 269 1.86 6.17 7.72
CA ASP A 269 2.51 7.24 8.47
C ASP A 269 3.25 6.68 9.71
N PHE A 270 2.62 5.74 10.43
CA PHE A 270 3.25 5.01 11.54
C PHE A 270 4.50 4.26 11.10
N LEU A 271 4.41 3.49 10.01
CA LEU A 271 5.56 2.74 9.49
C LEU A 271 6.66 3.68 9.00
N ALA A 272 6.33 4.76 8.30
CA ALA A 272 7.28 5.76 7.83
C ALA A 272 8.12 6.34 8.97
N ARG A 273 7.48 6.57 10.13
CA ARG A 273 8.16 7.03 11.34
C ARG A 273 8.92 5.92 12.08
N SER A 274 8.50 4.66 11.97
CA SER A 274 8.99 3.57 12.82
C SER A 274 10.10 2.73 12.19
N VAL A 275 10.07 2.52 10.86
CA VAL A 275 11.04 1.66 10.16
C VAL A 275 12.25 2.45 9.67
N ARG A 276 13.38 1.77 9.52
CA ARG A 276 14.60 2.35 8.95
C ARG A 276 15.34 1.32 8.13
N LYS A 277 16.05 1.74 7.08
CA LYS A 277 16.90 0.85 6.28
C LYS A 277 18.15 1.60 5.87
N ASP A 278 19.04 1.78 6.83
CA ASP A 278 20.36 2.32 6.52
C ASP A 278 21.10 1.27 5.66
N ILE A 279 21.54 1.69 4.48
CA ILE A 279 22.30 0.85 3.56
C ILE A 279 23.75 1.30 3.65
N PRO A 280 24.73 0.39 3.81
CA PRO A 280 26.12 0.77 3.69
C PRO A 280 26.32 1.39 2.30
N GLN A 281 26.75 2.65 2.23
CA GLN A 281 27.13 3.26 0.97
C GLN A 281 28.37 2.55 0.43
N ARG A 282 28.18 1.50 -0.38
CA ARG A 282 29.28 0.93 -1.15
C ARG A 282 29.69 1.94 -2.21
N ALA A 283 30.98 2.24 -2.28
CA ALA A 283 31.52 3.03 -3.37
C ALA A 283 31.04 2.45 -4.71
N LYS A 284 30.31 3.24 -5.49
CA LYS A 284 29.83 2.81 -6.81
C LYS A 284 31.05 2.54 -7.67
N ARG A 285 31.25 1.28 -8.04
CA ARG A 285 32.27 0.92 -9.03
C ARG A 285 31.79 1.48 -10.38
N LYS A 286 32.53 2.41 -10.98
CA LYS A 286 32.25 2.89 -12.34
C LYS A 286 32.23 1.66 -13.25
N THR A 287 31.07 1.42 -13.85
CA THR A 287 30.89 0.33 -14.82
C THR A 287 31.17 0.95 -16.18
N ASP A 288 31.94 0.27 -17.03
CA ASP A 288 32.21 0.78 -18.37
C ASP A 288 30.91 0.92 -19.15
N THR A 289 30.68 2.12 -19.69
CA THR A 289 29.48 2.44 -20.46
C THR A 289 29.53 1.70 -21.79
N ARG A 290 28.63 0.74 -21.98
CA ARG A 290 28.47 0.02 -23.26
C ARG A 290 27.29 0.58 -24.04
N ILE A 291 27.53 0.89 -25.30
CA ILE A 291 26.51 1.32 -26.26
C ILE A 291 25.93 0.07 -26.95
N PRO A 292 24.58 -0.10 -27.06
CA PRO A 292 23.97 -1.21 -27.78
C PRO A 292 24.22 -1.07 -29.28
N THR A 293 24.56 -2.19 -29.94
CA THR A 293 24.59 -2.25 -31.40
C THR A 293 23.18 -2.13 -31.97
N ASP A 294 23.07 -1.94 -33.29
CA ASP A 294 21.76 -1.85 -33.96
C ASP A 294 20.96 -3.15 -33.81
N ASP A 295 21.60 -4.30 -34.02
CA ASP A 295 20.95 -5.61 -33.84
C ASP A 295 20.51 -5.83 -32.38
N GLU A 296 21.33 -5.43 -31.41
CA GLU A 296 20.97 -5.53 -29.99
C GLU A 296 19.78 -4.63 -29.63
N TYR A 297 19.72 -3.43 -30.19
CA TYR A 297 18.62 -2.50 -29.98
C TYR A 297 17.32 -3.03 -30.62
N GLN A 298 17.38 -3.51 -31.86
CA GLN A 298 16.20 -4.02 -32.58
C GLN A 298 15.65 -5.32 -31.97
N ALA A 299 16.53 -6.17 -31.40
CA ALA A 299 16.12 -7.40 -30.72
C ALA A 299 15.67 -7.18 -29.27
N TYR A 300 15.78 -5.97 -28.72
CA TYR A 300 15.52 -5.71 -27.32
C TYR A 300 14.02 -5.62 -27.01
N ILE A 301 13.57 -6.44 -26.05
CA ILE A 301 12.23 -6.37 -25.46
C ILE A 301 12.41 -6.23 -23.95
N PRO A 302 11.86 -5.17 -23.33
CA PRO A 302 12.03 -4.97 -21.89
C PRO A 302 11.18 -5.98 -21.11
N GLU A 303 11.72 -6.46 -19.98
CA GLU A 303 10.99 -7.33 -19.05
C GLU A 303 9.77 -6.61 -18.43
N THR A 304 9.83 -5.29 -18.33
CA THR A 304 8.77 -4.44 -17.75
C THR A 304 8.17 -3.55 -18.83
N ALA A 305 6.83 -3.51 -18.90
CA ALA A 305 6.07 -2.69 -19.85
C ALA A 305 6.49 -2.85 -21.33
N PRO A 306 6.55 -4.08 -21.87
CA PRO A 306 6.93 -4.33 -23.27
C PRO A 306 6.02 -3.61 -24.28
N GLN A 307 4.74 -3.45 -23.95
CA GLN A 307 3.77 -2.76 -24.80
C GLN A 307 4.07 -1.26 -24.94
N ALA A 308 4.41 -0.57 -23.85
CA ALA A 308 4.75 0.87 -23.91
C ALA A 308 6.03 1.11 -24.72
N TRP A 309 7.02 0.21 -24.58
CA TRP A 309 8.23 0.27 -25.39
C TRP A 309 7.96 0.05 -26.88
N ALA A 310 7.16 -0.96 -27.23
CA ALA A 310 6.81 -1.25 -28.62
C ALA A 310 5.91 -0.18 -29.25
N GLY A 311 5.01 0.41 -28.46
CA GLY A 311 4.04 1.42 -28.92
C GLY A 311 4.63 2.82 -29.10
N ALA A 312 5.69 3.17 -28.37
CA ALA A 312 6.33 4.48 -28.52
C ALA A 312 7.03 4.62 -29.89
N ALA A 313 7.05 5.82 -30.45
CA ALA A 313 7.75 6.09 -31.71
C ALA A 313 9.27 5.95 -31.56
N GLU A 314 10.00 5.74 -32.67
CA GLU A 314 11.46 5.60 -32.64
C GLU A 314 12.19 6.91 -32.30
N ASP A 315 11.59 8.05 -32.63
CA ASP A 315 12.05 9.40 -32.27
C ASP A 315 11.58 9.85 -30.88
N TRP A 316 10.92 8.97 -30.12
CA TRP A 316 10.49 9.27 -28.76
C TRP A 316 11.67 9.73 -27.90
N THR A 317 11.46 10.82 -27.18
CA THR A 317 12.39 11.35 -26.17
C THR A 317 11.67 11.47 -24.83
N CYS A 318 12.37 11.12 -23.77
CA CYS A 318 11.84 11.21 -22.42
C CYS A 318 11.55 12.69 -22.09
N PRO A 319 10.31 13.08 -21.73
CA PRO A 319 9.99 14.48 -21.45
C PRO A 319 10.68 15.02 -20.19
N CYS A 320 11.22 14.14 -19.33
CA CYS A 320 11.97 14.53 -18.14
C CYS A 320 13.48 14.72 -18.42
N CYS A 321 14.16 13.70 -18.96
CA CYS A 321 15.63 13.74 -19.16
C CYS A 321 16.10 13.92 -20.62
N ALA A 322 15.17 14.06 -21.57
CA ALA A 322 15.42 14.19 -23.02
C ALA A 322 16.17 13.02 -23.69
N ARG A 323 16.43 11.91 -22.99
CA ARG A 323 17.04 10.72 -23.58
C ARG A 323 16.10 10.04 -24.57
N THR A 324 16.64 9.53 -25.67
CA THR A 324 15.91 8.71 -26.64
C THR A 324 15.68 7.31 -26.07
N LYS A 325 14.82 6.52 -26.73
CA LYS A 325 14.67 5.08 -26.45
C LYS A 325 16.02 4.39 -26.32
N ARG A 326 16.84 4.45 -27.38
CA ARG A 326 18.17 3.82 -27.41
C ARG A 326 19.07 4.33 -26.29
N SER A 327 19.12 5.64 -26.06
CA SER A 327 20.04 6.20 -25.07
C SER A 327 19.63 5.92 -23.61
N SER A 328 18.39 5.50 -23.39
CA SER A 328 17.90 5.01 -22.10
C SER A 328 18.25 3.55 -21.80
N MET A 329 18.63 2.75 -22.80
CA MET A 329 19.06 1.37 -22.58
C MET A 329 20.43 1.33 -21.91
N ARG A 330 20.58 0.51 -20.87
CA ARG A 330 21.85 0.29 -20.18
C ARG A 330 22.10 -1.18 -19.86
N MET A 331 23.37 -1.53 -19.74
CA MET A 331 23.78 -2.86 -19.29
C MET A 331 23.64 -2.98 -17.77
N SER A 332 22.91 -3.98 -17.30
CA SER A 332 22.81 -4.30 -15.87
C SER A 332 24.08 -5.02 -15.37
N ALA A 333 24.25 -5.08 -14.04
CA ALA A 333 25.33 -5.86 -13.41
C ALA A 333 25.30 -7.35 -13.76
N LYS A 334 24.13 -7.88 -14.18
CA LYS A 334 23.96 -9.26 -14.67
C LYS A 334 24.28 -9.43 -16.16
N LYS A 335 24.88 -8.41 -16.80
CA LYS A 335 25.20 -8.38 -18.25
C LYS A 335 23.97 -8.58 -19.15
N LYS A 336 22.80 -8.09 -18.71
CA LYS A 336 21.58 -8.02 -19.52
C LYS A 336 21.21 -6.57 -19.80
N TRP A 337 20.76 -6.27 -21.02
CA TRP A 337 20.16 -4.98 -21.35
C TRP A 337 18.93 -4.72 -20.47
N SER A 338 18.80 -3.46 -20.06
CA SER A 338 17.71 -2.96 -19.23
C SER A 338 17.34 -1.56 -19.69
N GLY A 339 16.09 -1.17 -19.48
CA GLY A 339 15.52 0.08 -19.96
C GLY A 339 14.06 -0.16 -20.32
N ALA A 340 13.17 0.75 -19.98
CA ALA A 340 11.76 0.64 -20.30
C ALA A 340 11.15 2.04 -20.39
N ILE A 341 10.01 2.15 -21.07
CA ILE A 341 9.13 3.32 -20.97
C ILE A 341 8.08 2.99 -19.93
N ARG A 342 7.94 3.86 -18.93
CA ARG A 342 7.05 3.66 -17.78
C ARG A 342 6.19 4.90 -17.59
N ASN A 343 4.99 4.68 -17.10
CA ASN A 343 4.06 5.74 -16.78
C ASN A 343 4.36 6.31 -15.39
N VAL A 344 4.50 7.63 -15.32
CA VAL A 344 4.53 8.40 -14.07
C VAL A 344 3.28 9.24 -13.99
N ALA A 345 2.60 9.16 -12.84
CA ALA A 345 1.42 9.95 -12.54
C ALA A 345 1.81 11.42 -12.36
N GLN A 346 1.10 12.32 -13.04
CA GLN A 346 1.22 13.76 -12.88
C GLN A 346 -0.17 14.34 -12.56
N TYR A 347 -0.20 15.33 -11.68
CA TYR A 347 -1.43 16.00 -11.26
C TYR A 347 -1.34 17.47 -11.64
N PRO A 348 -1.90 17.87 -12.79
CA PRO A 348 -1.95 19.27 -13.16
C PRO A 348 -2.76 20.07 -12.13
N ILE A 349 -2.39 21.33 -11.92
CA ILE A 349 -3.16 22.23 -11.04
C ILE A 349 -4.42 22.70 -11.80
N LEU A 350 -5.57 22.63 -11.14
CA LEU A 350 -6.83 23.17 -11.62
C LEU A 350 -6.79 24.70 -11.61
N GLN A 351 -7.26 25.33 -12.68
CA GLN A 351 -7.27 26.78 -12.90
C GLN A 351 -8.69 27.29 -13.23
N ASP A 352 -9.69 26.42 -13.21
CA ASP A 352 -11.08 26.79 -13.49
C ASP A 352 -11.71 27.28 -12.18
N ASP A 353 -11.95 28.58 -12.08
CA ASP A 353 -12.45 29.22 -10.86
C ASP A 353 -13.83 28.69 -10.47
N ASP A 354 -14.72 28.43 -11.44
CA ASP A 354 -16.08 27.96 -11.15
C ASP A 354 -16.06 26.54 -10.57
N GLU A 355 -15.22 25.65 -11.12
CA GLU A 355 -15.03 24.31 -10.57
C GLU A 355 -14.37 24.35 -9.18
N ILE A 356 -13.42 25.26 -8.96
CA ILE A 356 -12.79 25.46 -7.65
C ILE A 356 -13.85 25.86 -6.61
N VAL A 357 -14.67 26.89 -6.90
CA VAL A 357 -15.75 27.33 -5.99
C VAL A 357 -16.71 26.19 -5.68
N LEU A 358 -17.11 25.41 -6.69
CA LEU A 358 -17.97 24.25 -6.48
C LEU A 358 -17.33 23.20 -5.55
N ARG A 359 -16.04 22.88 -5.76
CA ARG A 359 -15.32 21.90 -4.95
C ARG A 359 -15.17 22.35 -3.50
N GLU A 360 -14.84 23.62 -3.28
CA GLU A 360 -14.75 24.20 -1.93
C GLU A 360 -16.12 24.19 -1.23
N ARG A 361 -17.21 24.46 -1.96
CA ARG A 361 -18.58 24.37 -1.43
C ARG A 361 -18.98 22.95 -1.03
N LEU A 362 -18.60 21.96 -1.83
CA LEU A 362 -18.92 20.55 -1.59
C LEU A 362 -18.02 19.90 -0.53
N PHE A 363 -16.79 20.38 -0.37
CA PHE A 363 -15.82 19.80 0.56
C PHE A 363 -15.07 20.87 1.37
N PRO A 364 -15.78 21.61 2.23
CA PRO A 364 -15.21 22.72 3.01
C PRO A 364 -14.18 22.27 4.05
N ASP A 365 -14.18 20.99 4.43
CA ASP A 365 -13.29 20.43 5.45
C ASP A 365 -11.92 19.97 4.90
N PHE A 366 -11.61 20.27 3.63
CA PHE A 366 -10.23 20.19 3.13
C PHE A 366 -9.52 21.55 3.24
N PRO A 367 -8.17 21.56 3.31
CA PRO A 367 -7.41 22.81 3.41
C PRO A 367 -7.61 23.80 2.24
N ASN A 368 -8.06 23.33 1.07
CA ASN A 368 -8.33 24.11 -0.15
C ASN A 368 -7.17 25.02 -0.61
N GLU A 369 -5.93 24.74 -0.18
CA GLU A 369 -4.71 25.48 -0.59
C GLU A 369 -4.31 25.24 -2.05
N MET A 370 -4.81 24.15 -2.65
CA MET A 370 -4.47 23.69 -3.99
C MET A 370 -5.58 22.77 -4.51
N HIS A 371 -5.91 22.94 -5.79
CA HIS A 371 -6.88 22.09 -6.48
C HIS A 371 -6.18 21.38 -7.63
N LEU A 372 -6.36 20.06 -7.72
CA LEU A 372 -5.75 19.23 -8.77
C LEU A 372 -6.80 18.83 -9.83
N LYS A 373 -6.34 18.70 -11.07
CA LYS A 373 -7.06 18.01 -12.15
C LYS A 373 -6.84 16.51 -12.04
N GLU A 374 -7.67 15.76 -12.77
CA GLU A 374 -7.49 14.31 -12.92
C GLU A 374 -6.05 13.96 -13.32
N MET A 375 -5.58 12.85 -12.76
CA MET A 375 -4.24 12.34 -12.97
C MET A 375 -4.01 12.08 -14.47
N VAL A 376 -2.92 12.61 -15.00
CA VAL A 376 -2.44 12.28 -16.34
C VAL A 376 -1.22 11.37 -16.23
N TRP A 377 -1.20 10.33 -17.05
CA TRP A 377 -0.03 9.45 -17.16
C TRP A 377 0.92 10.02 -18.18
N VAL A 378 2.18 10.20 -17.78
CA VAL A 378 3.25 10.62 -18.69
C VAL A 378 4.27 9.50 -18.82
N GLU A 379 4.53 9.11 -20.06
CA GLU A 379 5.55 8.13 -20.41
C GLU A 379 6.94 8.73 -20.26
N VAL A 380 7.74 8.16 -19.36
CA VAL A 380 9.13 8.55 -19.12
C VAL A 380 10.04 7.31 -19.16
N CYS A 381 11.35 7.50 -19.29
CA CYS A 381 12.28 6.38 -19.23
C CYS A 381 12.32 5.78 -17.82
N SER A 382 12.73 4.51 -17.71
CA SER A 382 12.77 3.75 -16.46
C SER A 382 13.51 4.49 -15.33
N ASP A 383 14.53 5.27 -15.68
CA ASP A 383 15.37 5.94 -14.69
C ASP A 383 14.72 7.19 -14.12
N CYS A 384 13.98 7.93 -14.94
CA CYS A 384 13.14 9.02 -14.48
C CYS A 384 11.99 8.45 -13.62
N ALA A 385 11.36 7.35 -14.06
CA ALA A 385 10.32 6.67 -13.28
C ALA A 385 10.81 6.16 -11.92
N ASP A 386 12.11 5.88 -11.78
CA ASP A 386 12.71 5.40 -10.53
C ASP A 386 13.11 6.53 -9.57
N VAL A 387 12.97 7.81 -9.92
CA VAL A 387 13.32 8.95 -9.04
C VAL A 387 12.55 8.90 -7.72
N ILE A 388 11.21 8.93 -7.78
CA ILE A 388 10.34 8.89 -6.59
C ILE A 388 10.53 7.59 -5.78
N PRO A 389 10.52 6.39 -6.39
CA PRO A 389 10.82 5.15 -5.68
C PRO A 389 12.17 5.17 -4.95
N ARG A 390 13.23 5.72 -5.55
CA ARG A 390 14.55 5.81 -4.91
C ARG A 390 14.57 6.81 -3.76
N ILE A 391 13.85 7.93 -3.87
CA ILE A 391 13.68 8.88 -2.75
C ILE A 391 13.00 8.17 -1.58
N LYS A 392 11.86 7.48 -1.80
CA LYS A 392 11.16 6.73 -0.74
C LYS A 392 12.00 5.59 -0.14
N GLN A 393 12.92 5.01 -0.91
CA GLN A 393 13.84 3.99 -0.39
C GLN A 393 14.86 4.55 0.61
N ILE A 394 15.33 5.78 0.38
CA ILE A 394 16.31 6.47 1.23
C ILE A 394 15.60 7.17 2.39
N HIS A 395 14.53 7.91 2.10
CA HIS A 395 13.71 8.66 3.03
C HIS A 395 12.36 7.96 3.24
N ARG A 396 12.38 6.93 4.09
CA ARG A 396 11.17 6.16 4.42
C ARG A 396 10.18 6.93 5.28
N ASP A 397 10.61 8.04 5.87
CA ASP A 397 9.82 9.01 6.61
C ASP A 397 8.89 9.84 5.71
N LEU A 398 9.01 9.72 4.37
CA LEU A 398 8.11 10.31 3.39
C LEU A 398 7.06 9.28 2.90
N PRO A 399 5.88 9.18 3.53
CA PRO A 399 4.82 8.26 3.10
C PRO A 399 4.36 8.58 1.67
N ASP A 400 4.21 9.87 1.35
CA ASP A 400 3.73 10.38 0.06
C ASP A 400 4.72 11.39 -0.53
N ALA A 401 5.57 10.89 -1.42
CA ALA A 401 6.49 11.72 -2.19
C ALA A 401 5.87 12.02 -3.56
N HIS A 402 5.62 13.30 -3.83
CA HIS A 402 5.19 13.79 -5.12
C HIS A 402 6.22 14.78 -5.67
N LEU A 403 6.55 14.65 -6.96
CA LEU A 403 7.34 15.62 -7.72
C LEU A 403 6.68 15.81 -9.09
N SER A 404 6.54 17.05 -9.53
CA SER A 404 6.17 17.35 -10.91
C SER A 404 7.31 16.94 -11.86
N LEU A 405 7.04 16.80 -13.17
CA LEU A 405 8.07 16.51 -14.16
C LEU A 405 9.23 17.51 -14.13
N ASP A 406 8.95 18.79 -13.94
CA ASP A 406 9.97 19.83 -13.85
C ASP A 406 10.82 19.68 -12.58
N GLN A 407 10.20 19.32 -11.46
CA GLN A 407 10.92 19.03 -10.21
C GLN A 407 11.74 17.73 -10.34
N MET A 408 11.19 16.69 -10.98
CA MET A 408 11.92 15.46 -11.28
C MET A 408 13.15 15.76 -12.15
N LYS A 409 13.02 16.67 -13.12
CA LYS A 409 14.14 17.12 -13.96
C LYS A 409 15.16 17.92 -13.14
N ALA A 410 14.71 18.80 -12.26
CA ALA A 410 15.58 19.63 -11.41
C ALA A 410 16.46 18.81 -10.45
N VAL A 411 16.00 17.64 -10.01
CA VAL A 411 16.77 16.77 -9.10
C VAL A 411 17.78 15.87 -9.82
N LEU A 412 17.79 15.84 -11.16
CA LEU A 412 18.79 15.07 -11.92
C LEU A 412 20.11 15.85 -11.93
N ALA A 413 21.07 15.41 -11.11
CA ALA A 413 22.40 16.01 -11.04
C ALA A 413 23.30 15.62 -12.22
N GLY A 414 23.02 14.48 -12.85
CA GLY A 414 23.79 13.96 -13.99
C GLY A 414 22.95 13.07 -14.90
N ILE A 415 22.90 13.42 -16.18
CA ILE A 415 22.21 12.67 -17.23
C ILE A 415 23.25 12.18 -18.23
N GLU A 416 23.52 10.89 -18.21
CA GLU A 416 24.42 10.23 -19.17
C GLU A 416 23.67 9.17 -19.97
N ASN A 417 24.03 9.03 -21.24
CA ASN A 417 23.50 7.97 -22.09
C ASN A 417 23.98 6.61 -21.57
N HIS A 418 23.09 5.62 -21.59
CA HIS A 418 23.38 4.23 -21.18
C HIS A 418 23.82 4.06 -19.71
N MET A 419 23.54 5.06 -18.85
CA MET A 419 23.86 5.04 -17.42
C MET A 419 22.64 5.42 -16.57
N PRO A 420 22.57 4.96 -15.30
CA PRO A 420 21.58 5.45 -14.35
C PRO A 420 21.76 6.94 -14.03
N HIS A 421 20.64 7.65 -13.85
CA HIS A 421 20.69 9.04 -13.40
C HIS A 421 21.36 9.17 -12.02
N GLU A 422 22.20 10.20 -11.92
CA GLU A 422 22.62 10.77 -10.66
C GLU A 422 21.53 11.70 -10.15
N ILE A 423 21.08 11.47 -8.92
CA ILE A 423 19.96 12.18 -8.30
C ILE A 423 20.50 12.94 -7.10
N ASN A 424 20.20 14.23 -7.02
CA ASN A 424 20.40 15.02 -5.80
C ASN A 424 19.28 14.67 -4.81
N PHE A 425 19.56 13.73 -3.90
CA PHE A 425 18.56 13.22 -2.96
C PHE A 425 18.12 14.23 -1.91
N ASP A 426 19.01 15.12 -1.48
CA ASP A 426 18.68 16.16 -0.50
C ASP A 426 17.67 17.16 -1.08
N LEU A 427 17.93 17.68 -2.29
CA LEU A 427 16.99 18.54 -2.99
C LEU A 427 15.67 17.83 -3.28
N ALA A 428 15.74 16.55 -3.67
CA ALA A 428 14.54 15.78 -3.98
C ALA A 428 13.66 15.54 -2.73
N TRP A 429 14.29 15.35 -1.57
CA TRP A 429 13.58 15.25 -0.29
C TRP A 429 12.95 16.58 0.10
N GLU A 430 13.67 17.70 -0.02
CA GLU A 430 13.14 19.04 0.27
C GLU A 430 11.91 19.38 -0.59
N LEU A 431 12.00 19.12 -1.91
CA LEU A 431 10.88 19.34 -2.83
C LEU A 431 9.70 18.42 -2.54
N ALA A 432 9.94 17.13 -2.25
CA ALA A 432 8.89 16.19 -1.89
C ALA A 432 8.17 16.61 -0.59
N LYS A 433 8.92 17.09 0.40
CA LYS A 433 8.38 17.61 1.66
C LYS A 433 7.56 18.88 1.45
N ALA A 434 8.05 19.81 0.63
CA ALA A 434 7.31 21.02 0.26
C ALA A 434 6.00 20.71 -0.50
N ASN A 435 5.99 19.59 -1.22
CA ASN A 435 4.81 19.09 -1.94
C ASN A 435 3.84 18.29 -1.08
N PHE A 436 3.99 18.25 0.25
CA PHE A 436 3.08 17.49 1.11
C PHE A 436 1.59 17.85 0.90
N ARG A 437 1.28 19.10 0.55
CA ARG A 437 -0.07 19.57 0.20
C ARG A 437 -0.74 18.82 -0.97
N TYR A 438 0.05 18.20 -1.86
CA TYR A 438 -0.50 17.36 -2.94
C TYR A 438 -1.26 16.15 -2.42
N ARG A 439 -0.92 15.65 -1.21
CA ARG A 439 -1.67 14.55 -0.59
C ARG A 439 -3.13 14.95 -0.36
N TYR A 440 -3.35 16.06 0.34
CA TYR A 440 -4.70 16.52 0.67
C TYR A 440 -5.47 16.98 -0.57
N ALA A 441 -4.79 17.65 -1.50
CA ALA A 441 -5.42 18.05 -2.77
C ALA A 441 -5.81 16.82 -3.63
N GLY A 442 -5.02 15.74 -3.59
CA GLY A 442 -5.33 14.47 -4.25
C GLY A 442 -6.49 13.73 -3.59
N GLU A 443 -6.57 13.74 -2.27
CA GLU A 443 -7.71 13.20 -1.51
C GLU A 443 -9.01 13.97 -1.82
N ALA A 444 -8.95 15.30 -1.86
CA ALA A 444 -10.08 16.16 -2.22
C ALA A 444 -10.56 15.90 -3.66
N LEU A 445 -9.63 15.81 -4.62
CA LEU A 445 -9.94 15.43 -6.00
C LEU A 445 -10.61 14.05 -6.07
N SER A 446 -10.08 13.05 -5.37
CA SER A 446 -10.67 11.71 -5.33
C SER A 446 -12.09 11.72 -4.74
N ALA A 447 -12.32 12.49 -3.67
CA ALA A 447 -13.65 12.66 -3.08
C ALA A 447 -14.64 13.28 -4.07
N PHE A 448 -14.23 14.35 -4.77
CA PHE A 448 -15.03 14.99 -5.82
C PHE A 448 -15.33 14.05 -6.98
N SER A 449 -14.32 13.38 -7.54
CA SER A 449 -14.48 12.42 -8.65
C SER A 449 -15.42 11.26 -8.29
N ASN A 450 -15.36 10.77 -7.04
CA ASN A 450 -16.25 9.72 -6.55
C ASN A 450 -17.71 10.20 -6.40
N LEU A 451 -17.91 11.41 -5.88
CA LEU A 451 -19.23 12.04 -5.77
C LEU A 451 -19.84 12.22 -7.17
N LYS A 452 -19.09 12.87 -8.07
CA LYS A 452 -19.45 13.08 -9.47
C LYS A 452 -19.85 11.77 -10.16
N SER A 453 -19.02 10.73 -10.06
CA SER A 453 -19.28 9.42 -10.66
C SER A 453 -20.53 8.76 -10.08
N THR A 454 -20.77 8.92 -8.78
CA THR A 454 -21.97 8.40 -8.10
C THR A 454 -23.23 9.08 -8.60
N PHE A 455 -23.20 10.41 -8.71
CA PHE A 455 -24.31 11.22 -9.21
C PHE A 455 -24.63 10.86 -10.65
N LYS A 456 -23.62 10.85 -11.53
CA LYS A 456 -23.79 10.49 -12.95
C LYS A 456 -24.42 9.11 -13.13
N ARG A 457 -23.88 8.08 -12.47
CA ARG A 457 -24.40 6.72 -12.52
C ARG A 457 -25.86 6.63 -12.03
N GLN A 458 -26.18 7.30 -10.93
CA GLN A 458 -27.54 7.30 -10.39
C GLN A 458 -28.53 8.02 -11.33
N MET A 459 -28.14 9.17 -11.88
CA MET A 459 -28.97 9.90 -12.84
C MET A 459 -29.17 9.14 -14.16
N GLU A 460 -28.14 8.46 -14.67
CA GLU A 460 -28.24 7.55 -15.83
C GLU A 460 -29.19 6.38 -15.55
N PHE A 461 -29.13 5.81 -14.34
CA PHE A 461 -30.06 4.77 -13.91
C PHE A 461 -31.50 5.29 -13.86
N ALA A 462 -31.74 6.45 -13.26
CA ALA A 462 -33.06 7.10 -13.21
C ALA A 462 -33.61 7.46 -14.60
N ALA A 463 -32.72 7.79 -15.56
CA ALA A 463 -33.11 8.03 -16.95
C ALA A 463 -33.55 6.73 -17.65
N LYS A 464 -32.94 5.59 -17.29
CA LYS A 464 -33.27 4.28 -17.86
C LYS A 464 -34.50 3.63 -17.21
N TYR A 465 -34.76 3.89 -15.93
CA TYR A 465 -35.83 3.29 -15.14
C TYR A 465 -36.70 4.39 -14.51
N PRO A 466 -37.73 4.87 -15.23
CA PRO A 466 -38.59 5.97 -14.77
C PRO A 466 -39.24 5.73 -13.40
N GLU A 467 -39.54 4.47 -13.07
CA GLU A 467 -40.12 4.05 -11.79
C GLU A 467 -39.19 4.28 -10.60
N ALA A 468 -37.87 4.28 -10.81
CA ALA A 468 -36.88 4.51 -9.76
C ALA A 468 -36.43 5.97 -9.68
N ARG A 469 -36.96 6.83 -10.57
CA ARG A 469 -36.49 8.22 -10.71
C ARG A 469 -36.68 9.01 -9.42
N GLN A 470 -37.86 8.94 -8.81
CA GLN A 470 -38.17 9.67 -7.59
C GLN A 470 -37.20 9.28 -6.46
N ASP A 471 -37.07 8.00 -6.16
CA ASP A 471 -36.19 7.47 -5.12
C ASP A 471 -34.72 7.90 -5.31
N VAL A 472 -34.25 7.91 -6.57
CA VAL A 472 -32.90 8.38 -6.90
C VAL A 472 -32.74 9.88 -6.60
N PHE A 473 -33.69 10.71 -7.05
CA PHE A 473 -33.61 12.15 -6.80
C PHE A 473 -33.69 12.46 -5.30
N GLU A 474 -34.55 11.78 -4.55
CA GLU A 474 -34.65 11.93 -3.09
C GLU A 474 -33.33 11.57 -2.41
N ARG A 475 -32.68 10.48 -2.80
CA ARG A 475 -31.36 10.09 -2.28
C ARG A 475 -30.26 11.10 -2.60
N LEU A 476 -30.18 11.58 -3.84
CA LEU A 476 -29.16 12.57 -4.23
C LEU A 476 -29.40 13.91 -3.51
N THR A 477 -30.66 14.29 -3.33
CA THR A 477 -31.06 15.47 -2.56
C THR A 477 -30.63 15.32 -1.11
N PHE A 478 -30.91 14.18 -0.49
CA PHE A 478 -30.48 13.86 0.87
C PHE A 478 -28.95 13.93 1.02
N GLU A 479 -28.19 13.40 0.06
CA GLU A 479 -26.72 13.47 0.10
C GLU A 479 -26.21 14.92 0.07
N LEU A 480 -26.80 15.81 -0.75
CA LEU A 480 -26.40 17.23 -0.75
C LEU A 480 -26.90 18.00 0.49
N GLU A 481 -28.11 17.73 0.93
CA GLU A 481 -28.72 18.41 2.08
C GLU A 481 -28.03 18.00 3.38
N VAL A 482 -27.97 16.71 3.68
CA VAL A 482 -27.52 16.20 4.98
C VAL A 482 -26.00 16.08 5.02
N GLU A 483 -25.38 15.42 4.04
CA GLU A 483 -23.94 15.13 4.08
C GLU A 483 -23.10 16.34 3.63
N ARG A 484 -23.66 17.24 2.82
CA ARG A 484 -22.95 18.44 2.29
C ARG A 484 -23.47 19.77 2.83
N ARG A 485 -24.54 19.76 3.65
CA ARG A 485 -25.11 20.97 4.27
C ARG A 485 -25.47 22.05 3.23
N ILE A 486 -26.16 21.61 2.18
CA ILE A 486 -26.70 22.47 1.13
C ILE A 486 -28.21 22.54 1.33
N ASP A 487 -28.67 23.52 2.12
CA ASP A 487 -30.07 23.64 2.56
C ASP A 487 -30.99 24.21 1.47
N ASP A 488 -30.46 24.99 0.52
CA ASP A 488 -31.25 25.55 -0.58
C ASP A 488 -31.57 24.48 -1.66
N PRO A 489 -32.87 24.16 -1.90
CA PRO A 489 -33.25 23.19 -2.93
C PRO A 489 -32.83 23.60 -4.35
N GLN A 490 -32.75 24.91 -4.63
CA GLN A 490 -32.37 25.39 -5.95
C GLN A 490 -30.86 25.21 -6.18
N GLU A 491 -30.01 25.57 -5.22
CA GLU A 491 -28.57 25.25 -5.21
C GLU A 491 -28.33 23.75 -5.40
N ARG A 492 -29.05 22.87 -4.68
CA ARG A 492 -28.93 21.40 -4.86
C ARG A 492 -29.19 20.96 -6.30
N LYS A 493 -30.24 21.51 -6.93
CA LYS A 493 -30.61 21.19 -8.31
C LYS A 493 -29.56 21.66 -9.32
N GLU A 494 -28.99 22.84 -9.10
CA GLU A 494 -27.92 23.39 -9.93
C GLU A 494 -26.66 22.53 -9.84
N ILE A 495 -26.23 22.17 -8.63
CA ILE A 495 -25.09 21.28 -8.39
C ILE A 495 -25.29 19.92 -9.06
N MET A 496 -26.48 19.32 -8.93
CA MET A 496 -26.78 18.05 -9.63
C MET A 496 -26.62 18.18 -11.14
N THR A 497 -27.04 19.31 -11.71
CA THR A 497 -26.92 19.58 -13.16
C THR A 497 -25.45 19.75 -13.55
N MET A 498 -24.69 20.54 -12.80
CA MET A 498 -23.25 20.74 -13.02
C MET A 498 -22.47 19.41 -12.98
N LEU A 499 -22.74 18.57 -11.97
CA LEU A 499 -22.10 17.26 -11.83
C LEU A 499 -22.49 16.26 -12.92
N LYS A 500 -23.67 16.42 -13.53
CA LYS A 500 -24.15 15.57 -14.62
C LYS A 500 -23.49 15.92 -15.94
N ASP A 501 -23.46 17.22 -16.25
CA ASP A 501 -23.18 17.73 -17.58
C ASP A 501 -21.72 18.15 -17.76
N ASP A 502 -20.91 18.11 -16.69
CA ASP A 502 -19.51 18.55 -16.65
C ASP A 502 -19.34 20.04 -17.03
N ASP A 503 -20.37 20.85 -16.76
CA ASP A 503 -20.38 22.30 -16.95
C ASP A 503 -20.58 22.98 -15.59
N TYR A 504 -19.48 23.50 -15.03
CA TYR A 504 -19.46 24.10 -13.71
C TYR A 504 -19.76 25.60 -13.71
N ARG A 505 -19.96 26.21 -14.90
CA ARG A 505 -20.22 27.64 -15.01
C ARG A 505 -21.45 27.99 -14.18
N LEU A 506 -21.25 28.84 -13.18
CA LEU A 506 -22.36 29.38 -12.41
C LEU A 506 -23.27 30.13 -13.38
N SER A 507 -24.49 29.63 -13.54
CA SER A 507 -25.56 30.40 -14.16
C SER A 507 -25.80 31.61 -13.25
N ARG A 508 -25.15 32.75 -13.53
CA ARG A 508 -25.36 34.04 -12.85
C ARG A 508 -26.80 34.58 -13.03
N LYS A 509 -27.77 33.74 -13.35
CA LYS A 509 -29.16 34.08 -13.61
C LYS A 509 -30.07 33.74 -12.43
N SER A 510 -29.75 34.18 -11.21
CA SER A 510 -30.76 34.32 -10.13
C SER A 510 -30.19 34.81 -8.79
N HIS A 511 -29.36 35.85 -8.77
CA HIS A 511 -29.38 36.76 -7.62
C HIS A 511 -30.07 38.04 -8.08
N PRO A 512 -31.27 38.37 -7.55
CA PRO A 512 -31.74 39.74 -7.66
C PRO A 512 -30.78 40.60 -6.84
N GLU A 513 -30.00 41.42 -7.54
CA GLU A 513 -29.41 42.62 -6.93
C GLU A 513 -30.54 43.42 -6.29
N GLY A 514 -30.55 43.53 -4.96
CA GLY A 514 -31.47 44.41 -4.24
C GLY A 514 -32.18 43.76 -3.04
N ALA A 515 -31.43 43.48 -1.98
CA ALA A 515 -31.97 43.58 -0.63
C ALA A 515 -30.89 44.24 0.23
N GLU A 516 -31.05 45.55 0.41
CA GLU A 516 -30.31 46.32 1.40
C GLU A 516 -30.48 45.66 2.77
N HIS A 517 -29.38 45.18 3.35
CA HIS A 517 -29.33 44.88 4.76
C HIS A 517 -29.26 46.21 5.52
N GLU A 518 -30.40 46.66 6.08
CA GLU A 518 -30.37 47.48 7.29
C GLU A 518 -29.97 46.58 8.47
N PHE A 519 -28.97 47.05 9.21
CA PHE A 519 -28.37 46.43 10.39
C PHE A 519 -29.30 46.37 11.60
#